data_AF-A0A6G3LRL4-F1
#
_entry.id   AF-A0A6G3LRL4-F1
#
_cell.length_a   1.000
_cell.length_b   1.000
_cell.length_c   1.000
_cell.angle_alpha   90.00
_cell.angle_beta   90.00
_cell.angle_gamma   90.00
#
_symmetry.space_group_name_H-M   'P 1'
#
loop_
_entity.id
_entity.type
_entity.pdbx_description
1 polymer ?
#
loop_
_entity_poly.entity_id
_entity_poly.type
_entity_poly.pdbx_seq_one_letter_code
_entity_poly.pdbx_strand_id
1 'polypeptide(L)'
;SFSTTNQVEASEVARQVVQALVDSGVTVFYVTFLQDFIYRLIRDNGGRAILLVPERLKDGTRTFRLLQGSVQPGYALEIWDKLVRSGSSVGRSP
;
A
#
# COMPACT_ATOMS: atom_id res chain seq x y z
N SER A 1 -1.56 0.62 12.58
CA SER A 1 -1.08 -0.41 11.64
C SER A 1 -1.53 -1.77 12.15
N PHE A 2 -2.09 -2.64 11.29
CA PHE A 2 -2.46 -4.03 11.61
C PHE A 2 -1.37 -5.02 11.16
N SER A 3 -0.11 -4.69 11.46
CA SER A 3 1.07 -5.37 10.93
C SER A 3 1.38 -6.73 11.57
N THR A 4 0.67 -7.11 12.63
CA THR A 4 0.92 -8.35 13.40
C THR A 4 -0.22 -9.37 13.30
N THR A 5 -1.25 -9.10 12.49
CA THR A 5 -2.42 -9.94 12.28
C THR A 5 -2.41 -10.53 10.86
N ASN A 6 -3.14 -11.62 10.62
CA ASN A 6 -3.27 -12.14 9.26
C ASN A 6 -3.97 -11.11 8.35
N GLN A 7 -3.71 -11.13 7.03
CA GLN A 7 -4.21 -10.09 6.13
C GLN A 7 -5.73 -10.03 6.03
N VAL A 8 -6.41 -11.17 6.22
CA VAL A 8 -7.87 -11.26 6.12
C VAL A 8 -8.54 -10.56 7.31
N GLU A 9 -8.14 -10.92 8.52
CA GLU A 9 -8.59 -10.28 9.77
C GLU A 9 -8.21 -8.80 9.81
N ALA A 10 -6.96 -8.49 9.45
CA ALA A 10 -6.49 -7.11 9.37
C ALA A 10 -7.37 -6.27 8.45
N SER A 11 -7.75 -6.82 7.30
CA SER A 11 -8.60 -6.13 6.32
C SER A 11 -10.00 -5.91 6.86
N GLU A 12 -10.57 -6.89 7.55
CA GLU A 12 -11.92 -6.79 8.09
C GLU A 12 -11.99 -5.80 9.25
N VAL A 13 -11.03 -5.84 10.17
CA VAL A 13 -10.96 -4.88 11.28
C VAL A 13 -10.73 -3.45 10.74
N ALA A 14 -9.82 -3.28 9.78
CA ALA A 14 -9.60 -1.98 9.14
C ALA A 14 -10.88 -1.44 8.47
N ARG A 15 -11.63 -2.31 7.78
CA ARG A 15 -12.91 -1.96 7.15
C ARG A 15 -13.92 -1.44 8.15
N GLN A 16 -14.12 -2.16 9.25
CA GLN A 16 -15.11 -1.78 10.28
C GLN A 16 -14.75 -0.44 10.93
N VAL A 17 -13.48 -0.24 11.29
CA VAL A 17 -13.01 1.02 11.90
C VAL A 17 -13.17 2.19 10.93
N VAL A 18 -12.72 2.05 9.68
CA VAL A 18 -12.80 3.15 8.71
C VAL A 18 -14.24 3.46 8.33
N GLN A 19 -15.10 2.44 8.19
CA GLN A 19 -16.51 2.67 7.88
C GLN A 19 -17.21 3.47 8.99
N ALA A 20 -16.97 3.12 10.26
CA ALA A 20 -17.55 3.86 11.38
C ALA A 20 -17.12 5.33 11.40
N LEU A 21 -15.84 5.62 11.09
CA LEU A 21 -15.35 6.99 10.99
C LEU A 21 -16.02 7.74 9.82
N VAL A 22 -16.08 7.13 8.64
CA VAL A 22 -16.72 7.72 7.46
C VAL A 22 -18.21 7.96 7.69
N ASP A 23 -18.91 7.03 8.30
CA ASP A 23 -20.34 7.15 8.63
C ASP A 23 -20.60 8.26 9.66
N SER A 24 -19.62 8.57 10.52
CA SER A 24 -19.66 9.71 11.44
C SER A 24 -19.31 11.07 10.78
N GLY A 25 -19.08 11.09 9.46
CA GLY A 25 -18.72 12.29 8.71
C GLY A 25 -17.24 12.68 8.80
N VAL A 26 -16.38 11.83 9.35
CA VAL A 26 -14.94 12.08 9.45
C VAL A 26 -14.27 11.77 8.11
N THR A 27 -13.43 12.69 7.64
CA THR A 27 -12.56 12.46 6.48
C THR A 27 -11.34 11.63 6.88
N VAL A 28 -11.13 10.50 6.22
CA VAL A 28 -10.07 9.55 6.57
C VAL A 28 -9.02 9.47 5.47
N PHE A 29 -7.75 9.64 5.84
CA PHE A 29 -6.60 9.24 5.02
C PHE A 29 -6.01 7.96 5.60
N TYR A 30 -5.97 6.88 4.80
CA TYR A 30 -5.52 5.57 5.27
C TYR A 30 -4.41 5.01 4.37
N VAL A 31 -3.22 4.82 4.94
CA VAL A 31 -2.04 4.27 4.22
C VAL A 31 -1.90 2.79 4.54
N THR A 32 -1.95 1.92 3.53
CA THR A 32 -1.99 0.47 3.72
C THR A 32 -1.55 -0.34 2.51
N PHE A 33 -1.18 -1.60 2.76
CA PHE A 33 -0.94 -2.63 1.75
C PHE A 33 -2.03 -3.72 1.74
N LEU A 34 -3.06 -3.61 2.59
CA LEU A 34 -4.15 -4.59 2.71
C LEU A 34 -5.08 -4.51 1.49
N GLN A 35 -4.84 -5.38 0.50
CA GLN A 35 -5.52 -5.30 -0.80
C GLN A 35 -7.03 -5.51 -0.67
N ASP A 36 -7.46 -6.53 0.09
CA ASP A 36 -8.89 -6.82 0.30
C ASP A 36 -9.63 -5.63 0.93
N PHE A 37 -9.01 -4.97 1.91
CA PHE A 37 -9.56 -3.77 2.50
C PHE A 37 -9.69 -2.64 1.47
N ILE A 38 -8.66 -2.39 0.65
CA ILE A 38 -8.69 -1.34 -0.38
C ILE A 38 -9.85 -1.61 -1.36
N TYR A 39 -9.97 -2.83 -1.88
CA TYR A 39 -11.02 -3.20 -2.83
C TYR A 39 -12.41 -3.01 -2.24
N ARG A 40 -12.65 -3.50 -1.02
CA ARG A 40 -13.95 -3.37 -0.35
C ARG A 40 -14.27 -1.91 -0.06
N LEU A 41 -13.33 -1.13 0.45
CA LEU A 41 -13.55 0.27 0.79
C LEU A 41 -13.96 1.10 -0.43
N ILE A 42 -13.26 0.95 -1.55
CA ILE A 42 -13.57 1.69 -2.80
C ILE A 42 -14.93 1.27 -3.34
N ARG A 43 -15.20 -0.04 -3.39
CA ARG A 43 -16.47 -0.59 -3.88
C ARG A 43 -17.65 -0.11 -3.03
N ASP A 44 -17.54 -0.22 -1.71
CA ASP A 44 -18.65 0.03 -0.78
C ASP A 44 -18.92 1.53 -0.61
N ASN A 45 -17.96 2.40 -0.94
CA ASN A 45 -18.10 3.86 -0.79
C ASN A 45 -18.37 4.61 -2.11
N GLY A 46 -18.63 3.91 -3.22
CA GLY A 46 -19.40 4.41 -4.38
C GLY A 46 -19.06 5.81 -4.88
N GLY A 47 -17.77 6.16 -4.99
CA GLY A 47 -17.29 7.46 -5.47
C GLY A 47 -16.93 8.48 -4.38
N ARG A 48 -17.23 8.20 -3.11
CA ARG A 48 -16.76 8.98 -1.94
C ARG A 48 -15.35 8.59 -1.49
N ALA A 49 -14.83 7.47 -1.98
CA ALA A 49 -13.47 7.02 -1.74
C ALA A 49 -12.64 7.11 -3.01
N ILE A 50 -11.42 7.63 -2.89
CA ILE A 50 -10.43 7.64 -3.96
C ILE A 50 -9.20 6.85 -3.52
N LEU A 51 -8.61 6.10 -4.45
CA LEU A 51 -7.33 5.43 -4.23
C LEU A 51 -6.20 6.28 -4.78
N LEU A 52 -5.30 6.67 -3.90
CA LEU A 52 -4.07 7.36 -4.24
C LEU A 52 -2.89 6.39 -4.18
N VAL A 53 -2.08 6.38 -5.23
CA VAL A 53 -0.85 5.59 -5.34
C VAL A 53 0.35 6.49 -5.57
N PRO A 54 1.53 6.16 -5.00
CA PRO A 54 2.74 6.91 -5.26
C PRO A 54 3.14 6.79 -6.73
N GLU A 55 3.42 7.92 -7.36
CA GLU A 55 3.91 7.93 -8.73
C GLU A 55 5.33 7.38 -8.82
N ARG A 56 5.53 6.55 -9.83
CA ARG A 56 6.81 5.98 -10.20
C ARG A 56 7.10 6.24 -11.66
N LEU A 57 8.30 6.76 -11.93
CA LEU A 57 8.78 6.95 -13.29
C LEU A 57 9.26 5.62 -13.89
N LYS A 58 9.38 5.57 -15.22
CA LYS A 58 9.74 4.34 -15.96
C LYS A 58 11.09 3.76 -15.56
N ASP A 59 12.01 4.61 -15.09
CA ASP A 59 13.34 4.25 -14.59
C ASP A 59 13.34 3.69 -13.17
N GLY A 60 12.17 3.64 -12.51
CA GLY A 60 12.04 3.21 -11.13
C GLY A 60 12.22 4.31 -10.10
N THR A 61 12.48 5.55 -10.52
CA THR A 61 12.55 6.69 -9.63
C THR A 61 11.20 6.90 -8.95
N ARG A 62 11.24 6.96 -7.62
CA ARG A 62 10.08 7.31 -6.79
C ARG A 62 9.94 8.82 -6.77
N THR A 63 8.74 9.30 -7.02
CA THR A 63 8.42 10.70 -6.79
C THR A 63 7.71 10.85 -5.44
N PHE A 64 7.66 12.06 -4.92
CA PHE A 64 6.83 12.40 -3.75
C PHE A 64 5.42 12.82 -4.14
N ARG A 65 4.95 12.44 -5.35
CA ARG A 65 3.61 12.73 -5.84
C ARG A 65 2.69 11.53 -5.65
N LEU A 66 1.44 11.82 -5.30
CA LEU A 66 0.35 10.86 -5.28
C LEU A 66 -0.54 11.07 -6.49
N LEU A 67 -0.87 9.99 -7.18
CA LEU A 67 -1.79 9.98 -8.32
C LEU A 67 -3.00 9.14 -7.97
N GLN A 68 -4.17 9.51 -8.51
CA GLN A 68 -5.31 8.60 -8.49
C GLN A 68 -5.01 7.40 -9.37
N GLY A 69 -5.24 6.19 -8.85
CA GLY A 69 -4.90 4.97 -9.58
C GLY A 69 -5.59 3.72 -9.06
N SER A 70 -5.15 2.58 -9.58
CA SER A 70 -5.57 1.26 -9.14
C SER A 70 -4.54 0.63 -8.22
N VAL A 71 -4.95 -0.42 -7.50
CA VAL A 71 -4.07 -1.21 -6.65
C VAL A 71 -2.85 -1.68 -7.44
N GLN A 72 -1.66 -1.51 -6.85
CA GLN A 72 -0.39 -1.91 -7.43
C GLN A 72 0.22 -3.08 -6.65
N PRO A 73 0.99 -3.97 -7.30
CA PRO A 73 1.77 -4.99 -6.61
C PRO A 73 2.78 -4.36 -5.64
N GLY A 74 3.10 -5.09 -4.58
CA GLY A 74 4.19 -4.72 -3.67
C GLY A 74 5.57 -4.86 -4.31
N TYR A 75 6.56 -4.15 -3.77
CA TYR A 75 7.92 -4.08 -4.33
C TYR A 75 8.94 -4.93 -3.57
N ALA A 76 8.49 -5.91 -2.79
CA ALA A 76 9.37 -6.69 -1.92
C ALA A 76 10.48 -7.40 -2.73
N LEU A 77 10.13 -7.98 -3.88
CA LEU A 77 11.09 -8.66 -4.76
C LEU A 77 12.13 -7.71 -5.34
N GLU A 78 11.71 -6.52 -5.77
CA GLU A 78 12.64 -5.53 -6.32
C GLU A 78 13.61 -5.01 -5.24
N ILE A 79 13.10 -4.77 -4.04
CA ILE A 79 13.93 -4.39 -2.88
C ILE A 79 14.92 -5.49 -2.57
N TRP A 80 14.46 -6.75 -2.56
CA TRP A 80 15.31 -7.91 -2.36
C TRP A 80 16.43 -7.99 -3.41
N ASP A 81 16.08 -7.90 -4.69
CA ASP A 81 17.08 -7.95 -5.77
C ASP A 81 18.08 -6.81 -5.69
N LYS A 82 17.64 -5.61 -5.27
CA LYS A 82 18.53 -4.47 -5.06
C LYS A 82 19.51 -4.73 -3.91
N LEU A 83 19.01 -5.27 -2.80
CA LEU A 83 19.83 -5.61 -1.64
C LEU A 83 20.85 -6.70 -1.98
N VAL A 84 20.42 -7.80 -2.61
CA VAL A 84 21.31 -8.90 -3.03
C VAL A 84 22.37 -8.41 -4.03
N ARG A 85 21.99 -7.61 -5.02
CA ARG A 85 22.95 -7.02 -5.97
C ARG A 85 23.94 -6.06 -5.31
N SER A 86 23.48 -5.27 -4.33
CA SER A 86 24.37 -4.38 -3.55
C SER A 86 25.34 -5.17 -2.65
N GLY A 87 24.87 -6.25 -2.02
CA GLY A 87 25.71 -7.13 -1.18
C GLY A 87 26.75 -7.93 -1.97
N SER A 88 26.50 -8.20 -3.26
CA SER A 88 27.45 -8.89 -4.15
C SER A 88 28.69 -8.04 -4.50
N SER A 89 28.71 -6.75 -4.15
CA SER A 89 29.86 -5.86 -4.36
C SER A 89 30.80 -5.76 -3.14
N VAL A 90 30.46 -6.38 -2.00
CA VAL A 90 31.23 -6.32 -0.73
C VAL A 90 31.78 -7.69 -0.33
N GLY A 91 32.23 -8.49 -1.31
CA GLY A 91 32.61 -9.87 -1.01
C GLY A 91 33.45 -10.58 -2.06
N ARG A 92 34.37 -9.88 -2.74
CA ARG A 92 35.53 -10.52 -3.38
C ARG A 92 36.73 -9.58 -3.33
N SER A 93 37.60 -9.82 -2.37
CA SER A 93 39.03 -9.52 -2.48
C SER A 93 39.80 -10.78 -2.07
N PRO A 94 40.93 -11.07 -2.74
CA PRO A 94 41.63 -12.36 -2.70
C PRO A 94 42.24 -12.68 -1.34
#